data_AF-A0A932GR46-F1
#
_entry.id   AF-A0A932GR46-F1
#
_cell.length_a   1.000
_cell.length_b   1.000
_cell.length_c   1.000
_cell.angle_alpha   90.00
_cell.angle_beta   90.00
_cell.angle_gamma   90.00
#
_symmetry.space_group_name_H-M   'P 1'
#
loop_
_entity.id
_entity.type
_entity.pdbx_description
1 polymer ?
#
loop_
_entity_poly.entity_id
_entity_poly.type
_entity_poly.pdbx_seq_one_letter_code
_entity_poly.pdbx_strand_id
1 'polypeptide(L)'
;MRSWGYLGLGVALFFLVTTGWAGQTYLEVSPVGATDRPVLCLPIVPGEAVGLRFWHSLLGGEVLEIYQMGTDAIFLKQAVYETEAQAEFYGREKWSREGGKIVATERGPEIESLVVRVGNRGRQRLSWRGRDWPLYEMVGDGDAVQLMLGKGDKGCPKKTR
;
A
#
# COMPACT_ATOMS: atom_id res chain seq x y z
N MET A 1 -56.77 9.10 39.86
CA MET A 1 -55.83 8.37 38.98
C MET A 1 -54.57 9.22 38.85
N ARG A 2 -53.45 8.78 39.45
CA ARG A 2 -52.18 9.53 39.50
C ARG A 2 -51.21 8.97 38.46
N SER A 3 -50.79 9.78 37.49
CA SER A 3 -49.70 9.45 36.57
C SER A 3 -48.36 9.75 37.22
N TRP A 4 -47.45 8.78 37.23
CA TRP A 4 -46.05 8.99 37.59
C TRP A 4 -45.23 9.00 36.30
N GLY A 5 -44.54 10.11 36.06
CA GLY A 5 -43.55 10.24 34.99
C GLY A 5 -42.21 9.68 35.44
N TYR A 6 -41.61 8.83 34.62
CA TYR A 6 -40.19 8.47 34.74
C TYR A 6 -39.41 9.21 33.66
N LEU A 7 -38.70 10.25 34.08
CA LEU A 7 -37.59 10.84 33.34
C LEU A 7 -36.42 9.86 33.40
N GLY A 8 -36.24 9.07 32.33
CA GLY A 8 -35.04 8.26 32.12
C GLY A 8 -33.88 9.16 31.72
N LEU A 9 -33.00 9.46 32.66
CA LEU A 9 -31.72 10.13 32.43
C LEU A 9 -30.83 9.20 31.59
N GLY A 10 -30.75 9.46 30.28
CA GLY A 10 -29.81 8.79 29.38
C GLY A 10 -28.40 9.30 29.65
N VAL A 11 -27.62 8.59 30.46
CA VAL A 11 -26.18 8.83 30.60
C VAL A 11 -25.51 8.35 29.31
N ALA A 12 -25.30 9.25 28.37
CA ALA A 12 -24.45 9.01 27.21
C ALA A 12 -22.99 8.94 27.69
N LEU A 13 -22.47 7.73 27.90
CA LEU A 13 -21.03 7.51 28.04
C LEU A 13 -20.36 7.84 26.70
N PHE A 14 -19.87 9.08 26.58
CA PHE A 14 -18.88 9.43 25.57
C PHE A 14 -17.57 8.76 25.97
N PHE A 15 -17.29 7.58 25.40
CA PHE A 15 -15.92 7.08 25.34
C PHE A 15 -15.12 8.01 24.43
N LEU A 16 -14.50 9.02 25.01
CA LEU A 16 -13.32 9.64 24.43
C LEU A 16 -12.25 8.56 24.35
N VAL A 17 -12.20 7.85 23.23
CA VAL A 17 -11.00 7.11 22.84
C VAL A 17 -9.95 8.17 22.57
N THR A 18 -9.20 8.54 23.60
CA THR A 18 -7.94 9.25 23.43
C THR A 18 -6.99 8.27 22.76
N THR A 19 -7.06 8.17 21.44
CA THR A 19 -5.98 7.58 20.65
C THR A 19 -4.77 8.45 20.91
N GLY A 20 -3.95 8.05 21.89
CA GLY A 20 -2.60 8.57 21.99
C GLY A 20 -1.98 8.39 20.62
N TRP A 21 -1.47 9.48 20.05
CA TRP A 21 -0.72 9.48 18.80
C TRP A 21 0.65 8.81 19.05
N ALA A 22 0.62 7.55 19.47
CA ALA A 22 1.79 6.72 19.60
C ALA A 22 2.17 6.26 18.19
N GLY A 23 3.13 6.98 17.60
CA GLY A 23 3.87 6.60 16.40
C GLY A 23 3.01 6.23 15.20
N GLN A 24 2.50 7.22 14.47
CA GLN A 24 1.93 6.97 13.15
C GLN A 24 3.00 6.35 12.24
N THR A 25 2.67 5.19 11.65
CA THR A 25 3.50 4.53 10.63
C THR A 25 3.15 5.08 9.26
N TYR A 26 4.17 5.29 8.44
CA TYR A 26 4.02 5.75 7.07
C TYR A 26 4.64 4.76 6.10
N LEU A 27 4.03 4.59 4.93
CA LEU A 27 4.73 4.05 3.77
C LEU A 27 5.44 5.22 3.11
N GLU A 28 6.76 5.22 3.21
CA GLU A 28 7.62 6.21 2.60
C GLU A 28 8.06 5.70 1.23
N VAL A 29 7.95 6.56 0.21
CA VAL A 29 8.49 6.31 -1.12
C VAL A 29 9.58 7.35 -1.37
N SER A 30 10.80 6.88 -1.56
CA SER A 30 11.98 7.73 -1.73
C SER A 30 12.79 7.28 -2.94
N PRO A 31 13.38 8.18 -3.73
CA PRO A 31 14.35 7.80 -4.75
C PRO A 31 15.53 7.07 -4.11
N VAL A 32 16.01 5.99 -4.74
CA VAL A 32 17.16 5.24 -4.23
C VAL A 32 18.41 6.11 -4.28
N GLY A 33 19.12 6.21 -3.15
CA GLY A 33 20.34 7.02 -3.03
C GLY A 33 20.11 8.51 -2.76
N ALA A 34 18.85 8.97 -2.70
CA ALA A 34 18.56 10.31 -2.22
C ALA A 34 18.68 10.38 -0.70
N THR A 35 19.32 11.43 -0.20
CA THR A 35 19.33 11.78 1.25
C THR A 35 18.19 12.73 1.63
N ASP A 36 17.33 13.07 0.66
CA ASP A 36 16.25 14.04 0.79
C ASP A 36 14.96 13.42 1.36
N ARG A 37 13.94 14.27 1.48
CA ARG A 37 12.59 13.89 1.93
C ARG A 37 11.93 12.91 0.95
N PRO A 38 11.11 11.97 1.43
CA PRO A 38 10.29 11.09 0.59
C PRO A 38 9.43 11.89 -0.39
N VAL A 39 9.31 11.39 -1.62
CA VAL A 39 8.46 11.97 -2.67
C VAL A 39 6.97 11.66 -2.43
N LEU A 40 6.69 10.61 -1.65
CA LEU A 40 5.35 10.27 -1.21
C LEU A 40 5.38 9.67 0.19
N CYS A 41 4.42 10.08 1.03
CA CYS A 41 4.15 9.46 2.32
C CYS A 41 2.67 9.12 2.44
N LEU A 42 2.40 7.86 2.77
CA LEU A 42 1.03 7.38 3.01
C LEU A 42 0.90 6.94 4.47
N PRO A 43 0.00 7.55 5.27
CA PRO A 43 -0.21 7.12 6.65
C PRO A 43 -0.93 5.78 6.67
N ILE A 44 -0.21 4.72 7.00
CA ILE A 44 -0.70 3.33 6.93
C ILE A 44 -0.91 2.74 8.31
N VAL A 45 -1.85 1.81 8.39
CA VAL A 45 -2.11 1.02 9.61
C VAL A 45 -1.64 -0.42 9.37
N PRO A 46 -1.03 -1.09 10.37
CA PRO A 46 -0.70 -2.50 10.24
C PRO A 46 -1.91 -3.34 9.80
N GLY A 47 -1.69 -4.20 8.81
CA GLY A 47 -2.70 -5.01 8.15
C GLY A 47 -3.26 -4.40 6.86
N GLU A 48 -3.05 -3.11 6.59
CA GLU A 48 -3.49 -2.47 5.34
C GLU A 48 -2.77 -3.03 4.12
N ALA A 49 -3.43 -2.95 2.97
CA ALA A 49 -2.89 -3.39 1.69
C ALA A 49 -2.56 -2.20 0.78
N VAL A 50 -1.47 -2.32 0.05
CA VAL A 50 -1.03 -1.38 -0.99
C VAL A 50 -0.79 -2.16 -2.27
N GLY A 51 -1.35 -1.68 -3.37
CA GLY A 51 -1.16 -2.24 -4.70
C GLY A 51 0.02 -1.58 -5.42
N LEU A 52 0.87 -2.36 -6.07
CA LEU A 52 1.82 -1.91 -7.07
C LEU A 52 1.36 -2.45 -8.42
N ARG A 53 1.01 -1.55 -9.32
CA ARG A 53 0.53 -1.87 -10.66
C ARG A 53 1.57 -1.47 -11.69
N PHE A 54 1.84 -2.32 -12.66
CA PHE A 54 2.76 -2.02 -13.75
C PHE A 54 2.45 -2.83 -15.01
N TRP A 55 2.94 -2.35 -16.16
CA TRP A 55 2.87 -3.06 -17.42
C TRP A 55 4.11 -3.92 -17.64
N HIS A 56 3.91 -5.22 -17.91
CA HIS A 56 5.02 -6.13 -18.15
C HIS A 56 5.58 -5.93 -19.57
N SER A 57 6.81 -5.42 -19.67
CA SER A 57 7.36 -4.95 -20.95
C SER A 57 7.67 -6.05 -21.97
N LEU A 58 7.99 -7.27 -21.51
CA LEU A 58 8.35 -8.42 -22.35
C LEU A 58 7.10 -9.20 -22.79
N LEU A 59 6.30 -9.63 -21.83
CA LEU A 59 5.10 -10.45 -22.06
C LEU A 59 3.84 -9.63 -22.38
N GLY A 60 3.89 -8.31 -22.27
CA GLY A 60 2.71 -7.45 -22.33
C GLY A 60 1.80 -7.67 -21.12
N GLY A 61 0.75 -6.86 -21.02
CA GLY A 61 -0.29 -6.97 -20.02
C GLY A 61 0.04 -6.30 -18.68
N GLU A 62 -1.00 -6.02 -17.92
CA GLU A 62 -0.91 -5.45 -16.58
C GLU A 62 -0.57 -6.52 -15.52
N VAL A 63 0.22 -6.12 -14.53
CA VAL A 63 0.48 -6.89 -13.32
C VAL A 63 0.09 -6.03 -12.13
N LEU A 64 -0.60 -6.62 -11.16
CA LEU A 64 -0.92 -6.00 -9.88
C LEU A 64 -0.37 -6.87 -8.76
N GLU A 65 0.59 -6.34 -8.02
CA GLU A 65 1.11 -6.93 -6.80
C GLU A 65 0.47 -6.23 -5.59
N ILE A 66 -0.14 -7.01 -4.70
CA ILE A 66 -0.80 -6.52 -3.50
C ILE A 66 0.07 -6.87 -2.30
N TYR A 67 0.65 -5.86 -1.69
CA TYR A 67 1.48 -5.98 -0.51
C TYR A 67 0.67 -5.68 0.75
N GLN A 68 0.86 -6.48 1.79
CA GLN A 68 0.31 -6.20 3.11
C GLN A 68 1.37 -5.56 3.99
N MET A 69 0.98 -4.45 4.64
CA MET A 69 1.85 -3.69 5.52
C MET A 69 1.80 -4.30 6.92
N GLY A 70 2.93 -4.73 7.45
CA GLY A 70 3.08 -5.12 8.85
C GLY A 70 3.38 -3.93 9.76
N THR A 71 3.84 -4.22 10.97
CA THR A 71 4.34 -3.19 11.89
C THR A 71 5.71 -2.68 11.46
N ASP A 72 6.59 -3.60 11.03
CA ASP A 72 7.99 -3.32 10.70
C ASP A 72 8.43 -3.94 9.36
N ALA A 73 7.57 -4.71 8.69
CA ALA A 73 7.88 -5.37 7.41
C ALA A 73 6.72 -5.29 6.41
N ILE A 74 7.05 -5.44 5.14
CA ILE A 74 6.14 -5.53 4.00
C ILE A 74 6.19 -6.97 3.49
N PHE A 75 5.07 -7.54 3.03
CA PHE A 75 5.12 -8.82 2.32
C PHE A 75 4.10 -8.85 1.19
N LEU A 76 4.44 -9.57 0.11
CA LEU A 76 3.51 -9.81 -0.98
C LEU A 76 2.40 -10.76 -0.49
N LYS A 77 1.15 -10.31 -0.56
CA LYS A 77 -0.03 -11.11 -0.18
C LYS A 77 -0.66 -11.79 -1.38
N GLN A 78 -0.70 -11.09 -2.51
CA GLN A 78 -1.36 -11.56 -3.72
C GLN A 78 -0.72 -10.90 -4.93
N ALA A 79 -0.66 -11.62 -6.04
CA ALA A 79 -0.33 -11.06 -7.35
C ALA A 79 -1.42 -11.44 -8.35
N VAL A 80 -1.77 -10.49 -9.21
CA VAL A 80 -2.77 -10.65 -10.25
C VAL A 80 -2.11 -10.37 -11.60
N TYR A 81 -2.29 -11.29 -12.52
CA TYR A 81 -1.73 -11.25 -13.86
C TYR A 81 -2.86 -11.31 -14.90
N GLU A 82 -2.63 -10.71 -16.07
CA GLU A 82 -3.55 -10.85 -17.20
C GLU A 82 -3.40 -12.18 -17.92
N THR A 83 -2.19 -12.77 -17.89
CA THR A 83 -1.89 -14.01 -18.61
C THR A 83 -1.16 -15.03 -17.74
N GLU A 84 -1.28 -16.31 -18.10
CA GLU A 84 -0.57 -17.40 -17.42
C GLU A 84 0.94 -17.29 -17.60
N ALA A 85 1.40 -16.88 -18.79
CA ALA A 85 2.82 -16.68 -19.08
C ALA A 85 3.48 -15.66 -18.14
N GLN A 86 2.77 -14.62 -17.71
CA GLN A 86 3.26 -13.69 -16.69
C GLN A 86 3.44 -14.40 -15.34
N ALA A 87 2.45 -15.18 -14.89
CA ALA A 87 2.53 -15.91 -13.63
C ALA A 87 3.71 -16.89 -13.62
N GLU A 88 3.90 -17.64 -14.71
CA GLU A 88 5.03 -18.56 -14.90
C GLU A 88 6.39 -17.84 -14.89
N PHE A 89 6.49 -16.69 -15.58
CA PHE A 89 7.71 -15.88 -15.60
C PHE A 89 8.14 -15.43 -14.19
N TYR A 90 7.18 -15.11 -13.33
CA TYR A 90 7.43 -14.77 -11.93
C TYR A 90 7.52 -16.00 -11.00
N GLY A 91 7.60 -17.21 -11.55
CA GLY A 91 7.73 -18.45 -10.78
C GLY A 91 6.53 -18.76 -9.91
N ARG A 92 5.33 -18.28 -10.28
CA ARG A 92 4.09 -18.59 -9.56
C ARG A 92 3.49 -19.87 -10.11
N GLU A 93 3.80 -20.99 -9.46
CA GLU A 93 3.29 -22.30 -9.87
C GLU A 93 1.86 -22.57 -9.36
N LYS A 94 1.44 -21.87 -8.30
CA LYS A 94 0.12 -22.02 -7.69
C LYS A 94 -0.72 -20.77 -7.91
N TRP A 95 -1.70 -20.88 -8.79
CA TRP A 95 -2.64 -19.80 -9.09
C TRP A 95 -4.04 -20.35 -9.39
N SER A 96 -5.03 -19.47 -9.26
CA SER A 96 -6.43 -19.66 -9.68
C SER A 96 -6.74 -18.73 -10.86
N ARG A 97 -7.82 -19.04 -11.59
CA ARG A 97 -8.38 -18.12 -12.60
C ARG A 97 -9.65 -17.49 -12.04
N GLU A 98 -9.65 -16.17 -11.91
CA GLU A 98 -10.74 -15.40 -11.33
C GLU A 98 -11.09 -14.21 -12.21
N GLY A 99 -12.33 -14.11 -12.68
CA GLY A 99 -12.76 -13.00 -13.54
C GLY A 99 -11.92 -12.83 -14.82
N GLY A 100 -11.36 -13.92 -15.34
CA GLY A 100 -10.48 -13.90 -16.53
C GLY A 100 -9.03 -13.51 -16.24
N LYS A 101 -8.66 -13.21 -14.99
CA LYS A 101 -7.29 -12.94 -14.55
C LYS A 101 -6.69 -14.17 -13.86
N ILE A 102 -5.36 -14.21 -13.77
CA ILE A 102 -4.61 -15.22 -13.02
C ILE A 102 -4.27 -14.64 -11.65
N VAL A 103 -4.63 -15.34 -10.58
CA VAL A 103 -4.47 -14.87 -9.21
C VAL A 103 -3.59 -15.84 -8.43
N ALA A 104 -2.46 -15.35 -7.93
CA ALA A 104 -1.57 -16.10 -7.03
C ALA A 104 -1.63 -15.49 -5.63
N THR A 105 -1.96 -16.29 -4.61
CA THR A 105 -2.15 -15.83 -3.22
C THR A 105 -1.09 -16.37 -2.26
N GLU A 106 0.06 -16.79 -2.78
CA GLU A 106 1.17 -17.25 -1.96
C GLU A 106 1.78 -16.07 -1.20
N ARG A 107 1.85 -16.20 0.14
CA ARG A 107 2.52 -15.20 0.99
C ARG A 107 4.01 -15.18 0.66
N GLY A 108 4.49 -14.04 0.16
CA GLY A 108 5.92 -13.79 -0.04
C GLY A 108 6.68 -13.59 1.28
N PRO A 109 8.02 -13.50 1.22
CA PRO A 109 8.84 -13.22 2.39
C PRO A 109 8.53 -11.82 2.95
N GLU A 110 8.79 -11.66 4.25
CA GLU A 110 8.81 -10.35 4.89
C GLU A 110 10.08 -9.61 4.50
N ILE A 111 9.90 -8.39 3.99
CA ILE A 111 10.98 -7.51 3.54
C ILE A 111 10.87 -6.16 4.24
N GLU A 112 12.00 -5.57 4.61
CA GLU A 112 12.04 -4.24 5.23
C GLU A 112 11.75 -3.13 4.22
N SER A 113 12.11 -3.35 2.96
CA SER A 113 11.86 -2.41 1.87
C SER A 113 11.70 -3.10 0.53
N LEU A 114 10.94 -2.46 -0.36
CA LEU A 114 10.76 -2.87 -1.75
C LEU A 114 11.39 -1.83 -2.67
N VAL A 115 12.35 -2.25 -3.49
CA VAL A 115 12.94 -1.38 -4.52
C VAL A 115 12.23 -1.62 -5.84
N VAL A 116 11.66 -0.56 -6.40
CA VAL A 116 10.92 -0.58 -7.66
C VAL A 116 11.65 0.28 -8.67
N ARG A 117 12.05 -0.32 -9.79
CA ARG A 117 12.51 0.46 -10.94
C ARG A 117 11.30 1.07 -11.63
N VAL A 118 11.37 2.38 -11.85
CA VAL A 118 10.30 3.18 -12.40
C VAL A 118 10.66 3.60 -13.82
N GLY A 119 9.71 3.51 -14.74
CA GLY A 119 9.92 4.06 -16.07
C GLY A 119 8.66 4.17 -16.90
N ASN A 120 8.72 5.01 -17.93
CA ASN A 120 7.59 5.37 -18.78
C ASN A 120 6.95 4.17 -19.51
N ARG A 121 7.75 3.12 -19.77
CA ARG A 121 7.25 1.88 -20.39
C ARG A 121 6.47 1.01 -19.41
N GLY A 122 6.93 0.93 -18.16
CA GLY A 122 6.29 0.11 -17.12
C GLY A 122 5.11 0.83 -16.45
N ARG A 123 5.07 2.16 -16.51
CA ARG A 123 4.00 3.00 -15.94
C ARG A 123 3.65 2.59 -14.50
N GLN A 124 4.67 2.36 -13.67
CA GLN A 124 4.51 1.89 -12.30
C GLN A 124 3.62 2.86 -11.50
N ARG A 125 2.57 2.32 -10.87
CA ARG A 125 1.60 3.05 -10.06
C ARG A 125 1.48 2.39 -8.70
N LEU A 126 1.46 3.22 -7.66
CA LEU A 126 1.11 2.78 -6.32
C LEU A 126 -0.37 3.05 -6.09
N SER A 127 -1.11 2.09 -5.54
CA SER A 127 -2.55 2.18 -5.28
C SER A 127 -2.82 1.97 -3.80
N TRP A 128 -3.50 2.90 -3.15
CA TRP A 128 -3.88 2.81 -1.73
C TRP A 128 -5.18 3.57 -1.46
N ARG A 129 -6.10 2.93 -0.74
CA ARG A 129 -7.45 3.46 -0.41
C ARG A 129 -8.20 4.03 -1.63
N GLY A 130 -8.13 3.33 -2.76
CA GLY A 130 -8.83 3.71 -4.00
C GLY A 130 -8.21 4.88 -4.76
N ARG A 131 -7.03 5.35 -4.36
CA ARG A 131 -6.27 6.37 -5.08
C ARG A 131 -5.00 5.77 -5.69
N ASP A 132 -4.66 6.24 -6.88
CA ASP A 132 -3.45 5.88 -7.60
C ASP A 132 -2.44 7.04 -7.58
N TRP A 133 -1.16 6.70 -7.41
CA TRP A 133 -0.02 7.59 -7.50
C TRP A 133 0.91 7.11 -8.62
N PRO A 134 1.02 7.85 -9.73
CA PRO A 134 1.86 7.48 -10.87
C PRO A 134 3.33 7.71 -10.52
N LEU A 135 4.03 6.68 -10.05
CA LEU A 135 5.44 6.77 -9.65
C LEU A 135 6.31 7.25 -10.82
N TYR A 136 5.96 6.85 -12.05
CA TYR A 136 6.65 7.26 -13.29
C TYR A 136 6.55 8.75 -13.63
N GLU A 137 5.68 9.51 -12.95
CA GLU A 137 5.59 10.97 -13.08
C GLU A 137 6.25 11.69 -11.90
N MET A 138 6.67 10.96 -10.86
CA MET A 138 7.24 11.51 -9.62
C MET A 138 8.76 11.50 -9.58
N VAL A 139 9.39 10.61 -10.35
CA VAL A 139 10.86 10.45 -10.43
C VAL A 139 11.30 10.38 -11.90
N GLY A 140 12.60 10.44 -12.15
CA GLY A 140 13.16 10.35 -13.51
C GLY A 140 12.89 9.00 -14.17
N ASP A 141 12.80 8.99 -15.49
CA ASP A 141 12.61 7.75 -16.27
C ASP A 141 13.84 6.85 -16.12
N GLY A 142 13.63 5.60 -15.68
CA GLY A 142 14.68 4.61 -15.44
C GLY A 142 15.25 4.61 -14.02
N ASP A 143 14.87 5.59 -13.19
CA ASP A 143 15.24 5.67 -11.77
C ASP A 143 14.61 4.52 -10.96
N ALA A 144 15.06 4.38 -9.71
CA ALA A 144 14.46 3.46 -8.76
C ALA A 144 13.93 4.22 -7.54
N VAL A 145 12.81 3.73 -7.00
CA VAL A 145 12.27 4.17 -5.71
C VAL A 145 12.31 3.02 -4.72
N GLN A 146 12.53 3.36 -3.46
CA GLN A 146 12.43 2.45 -2.33
C GLN A 146 11.14 2.75 -1.58
N LEU A 147 10.37 1.71 -1.32
CA LEU A 147 9.17 1.73 -0.49
C LEU A 147 9.55 1.10 0.85
N MET A 148 9.36 1.82 1.96
CA MET A 148 9.69 1.34 3.30
C MET A 148 8.71 1.84 4.36
N LEU A 149 8.64 1.12 5.49
CA LEU A 149 7.86 1.55 6.64
C LEU A 149 8.67 2.53 7.51
N GLY A 150 8.19 3.76 7.62
CA GLY A 150 8.76 4.79 8.49
C GLY A 150 7.96 4.99 9.77
N LYS A 151 8.63 5.42 10.86
CA LYS A 151 8.00 5.75 12.15
C LYS A 151 8.08 7.25 12.43
N GLY A 152 6.93 7.89 12.61
CA GLY A 152 6.83 9.31 12.99
C GLY A 152 7.01 10.31 11.83
N ASP A 153 6.94 11.60 12.14
CA ASP A 153 6.85 12.71 11.15
C ASP A 153 8.20 13.15 10.55
N LYS A 154 9.30 12.39 10.72
CA LYS A 154 10.67 12.93 10.52
C LYS A 154 11.10 13.18 9.06
N GLY A 155 10.24 12.91 8.07
CA GLY A 155 10.56 13.18 6.66
C GLY A 155 9.34 13.50 5.80
N CYS A 156 8.14 13.10 6.24
CA CYS A 156 6.94 13.28 5.45
C CYS A 156 6.55 14.76 5.32
N PRO A 157 6.36 15.27 4.08
CA PRO A 157 5.88 16.63 3.89
C PRO A 157 4.52 16.77 4.58
N LYS A 158 4.42 17.66 5.57
CA LYS A 158 3.13 18.03 6.17
C LYS A 158 2.26 18.56 5.05
N LYS A 159 1.14 17.90 4.76
CA LYS A 159 0.15 18.37 3.78
C LYS A 159 -0.17 19.84 4.07
N THR A 160 0.27 20.74 3.21
CA THR A 160 -0.39 22.03 3.05
C THR A 160 -1.78 21.74 2.50
N ARG A 161 -2.80 22.19 3.24
CA ARG A 161 -4.21 22.01 2.95
C ARG A 161 -4.61 22.61 1.61
#